data_AF-A0A958EBI9-F1
#
_entry.id   AF-A0A958EBI9-F1
#
_cell.length_a   1.000
_cell.length_b   1.000
_cell.length_c   1.000
_cell.angle_alpha   90.00
_cell.angle_beta   90.00
_cell.angle_gamma   90.00
#
_symmetry.space_group_name_H-M   'P 1'
#
loop_
_entity.id
_entity.type
_entity.pdbx_description
1 polymer ?
#
loop_
_entity_poly.entity_id
_entity_poly.type
_entity_poly.pdbx_seq_one_letter_code
_entity_poly.pdbx_strand_id
1 'polypeptide(L)' 'MAANIVLRIRLGPLVSFEVEGDNCKEITEALEGYEKLNKRLDAMCSDLAERVYPEGMEADEPPHREEQS' A
#
# COMPACT_ATOMS: atom_id res chain seq x y z
N MET A 1 15.23 31.76 -8.73
CA MET A 1 15.18 30.90 -7.52
C MET A 1 14.25 29.76 -7.87
N ALA A 2 14.74 28.51 -7.91
CA ALA A 2 13.88 27.36 -8.07
C ALA A 2 13.21 27.08 -6.72
N ALA A 3 11.89 26.89 -6.71
CA ALA A 3 11.17 26.54 -5.50
C ALA A 3 11.29 25.02 -5.32
N ASN A 4 11.96 24.58 -4.25
CA ASN A 4 12.04 23.17 -3.93
C ASN A 4 10.82 22.76 -3.10
N ILE A 5 10.11 21.74 -3.57
CA ILE A 5 8.90 21.20 -2.93
C ILE A 5 9.26 19.83 -2.37
N VAL A 6 9.00 19.64 -1.07
CA VAL A 6 9.18 18.36 -0.38
C VAL A 6 7.81 17.90 0.12
N LEU A 7 7.35 16.76 -0.37
CA LEU A 7 6.10 16.13 0.02
C LEU A 7 6.37 14.86 0.82
N ARG A 8 5.94 14.84 2.08
CA ARG A 8 6.05 13.68 2.97
C ARG A 8 4.69 13.04 3.17
N ILE A 9 4.57 11.75 2.84
CA ILE A 9 3.34 10.98 2.98
C ILE A 9 3.60 9.81 3.91
N ARG A 10 2.80 9.71 4.97
CA ARG A 10 2.78 8.57 5.89
C ARG A 10 1.49 7.79 5.66
N LEU A 11 1.62 6.57 5.13
CA LEU A 11 0.49 5.69 4.84
C LEU A 11 0.12 4.80 6.03
N GLY A 12 1.04 4.59 6.96
CA GLY A 12 0.81 3.80 8.16
C GLY A 12 1.99 3.87 9.13
N PRO A 13 1.99 3.05 10.19
CA PRO A 13 3.05 3.03 11.19
C PRO A 13 4.40 2.53 10.65
N LEU A 14 4.39 1.71 9.59
CA LEU A 14 5.59 1.10 9.01
C LEU A 14 5.96 1.64 7.62
N VAL A 15 5.10 2.46 7.01
CA VAL A 15 5.28 2.92 5.63
C VAL A 15 5.11 4.44 5.55
N SER A 16 6.19 5.10 5.14
CA SER A 16 6.21 6.51 4.76
C SER A 16 7.18 6.71 3.61
N PHE A 17 6.90 7.68 2.75
CA PHE A 17 7.80 8.06 1.68
C PHE A 17 7.83 9.59 1.52
N GLU A 18 8.90 10.05 0.88
CA GLU A 18 9.21 11.44 0.64
C GLU A 18 9.44 11.64 -0.86
N VAL A 19 8.85 12.69 -1.40
CA VAL A 19 8.97 13.07 -2.82
C VAL A 19 9.47 14.50 -2.87
N GLU A 20 10.59 14.69 -3.55
CA GLU A 20 11.18 16.01 -3.78
C GLU A 20 11.04 16.37 -5.26
N GLY A 21 10.80 17.65 -5.55
CA GLY A 21 10.70 18.16 -6.91
C GLY A 21 10.72 19.68 -6.95
N ASP A 22 11.11 20.24 -8.08
CA ASP A 22 11.25 21.70 -8.25
C ASP A 22 9.93 22.36 -8.70
N ASN A 23 8.90 21.56 -8.96
CA ASN A 23 7.56 22.02 -9.32
C ASN A 23 6.51 20.91 -9.10
N CYS A 24 5.23 21.30 -9.11
CA CYS A 24 4.12 20.36 -8.90
C CYS A 24 4.00 19.28 -9.99
N LYS A 25 4.53 19.52 -11.20
CA LYS A 25 4.48 18.54 -12.29
C LYS A 25 5.41 17.36 -11.98
N GLU A 26 6.64 17.63 -11.54
CA GLU A 26 7.59 16.59 -11.11
C GLU A 26 7.05 15.76 -9.94
N ILE A 27 6.44 16.42 -8.95
CA ILE A 27 5.79 15.73 -7.82
C ILE A 27 4.67 14.81 -8.33
N THR A 28 3.83 15.29 -9.26
CA THR A 28 2.73 14.49 -9.83
C THR A 28 3.25 13.28 -10.60
N GLU A 29 4.24 13.46 -11.47
CA GLU A 29 4.82 12.37 -12.27
C GLU A 29 5.46 11.30 -11.37
N ALA A 30 6.14 11.71 -10.29
CA ALA A 30 6.69 10.79 -9.31
C ALA A 30 5.59 9.99 -8.59
N LEU A 31 4.50 10.65 -8.17
CA LEU A 31 3.36 10.00 -7.51
C LEU A 31 2.64 9.00 -8.42
N GLU A 32 2.46 9.30 -9.71
CA GLU A 32 1.91 8.34 -10.68
C GLU A 32 2.81 7.09 -10.83
N GLY A 33 4.13 7.27 -10.74
CA GLY A 33 5.09 6.17 -10.71
C GLY A 33 4.86 5.24 -9.51
N TYR A 34 4.65 5.82 -8.33
CA TYR A 34 4.33 5.06 -7.12
C TYR A 34 2.98 4.35 -7.19
N GLU A 35 1.94 4.95 -7.77
CA GLU A 35 0.65 4.28 -7.95
C GLU A 35 0.77 3.03 -8.84
N LYS A 36 1.53 3.14 -9.94
CA LYS A 36 1.82 1.99 -10.82
C LYS A 36 2.63 0.91 -10.10
N LEU A 37 3.57 1.31 -9.24
CA LEU A 37 4.34 0.37 -8.43
C LEU A 37 3.46 -0.36 -7.42
N ASN A 38 2.59 0.36 -6.70
CA ASN A 38 1.65 -0.24 -5.75
C ASN A 38 0.76 -1.27 -6.42
N LYS A 39 0.14 -0.94 -7.56
CA LYS A 39 -0.70 -1.89 -8.31
C LYS A 39 0.06 -3.17 -8.71
N ARG A 40 1.34 -3.05 -9.07
CA ARG A 40 2.19 -4.21 -9.38
C ARG A 40 2.53 -5.02 -8.14
N LEU A 41 2.83 -4.37 -7.03
CA LEU A 41 3.10 -5.03 -5.75
C LEU A 41 1.86 -5.78 -5.25
N ASP A 42 0.67 -5.18 -5.32
CA ASP A 42 -0.58 -5.83 -4.94
C ASP A 42 -0.84 -7.08 -5.78
N ALA A 43 -0.66 -6.98 -7.11
CA ALA A 43 -0.80 -8.14 -8.00
C ALA A 43 0.21 -9.25 -7.66
N MET A 44 1.49 -8.91 -7.50
CA MET A 44 2.53 -9.89 -7.14
C MET A 44 2.29 -10.54 -5.77
N CYS A 45 1.88 -9.75 -4.78
CA CYS A 45 1.56 -10.24 -3.44
C CYS A 45 0.31 -11.14 -3.46
N SER A 46 -0.68 -10.81 -4.28
CA SER A 46 -1.88 -11.63 -4.45
C SER A 46 -1.55 -12.95 -5.14
N ASP A 47 -0.81 -12.91 -6.25
CA ASP A 47 -0.31 -14.11 -6.94
C ASP A 47 0.54 -15.00 -6.01
N LEU A 48 1.36 -14.37 -5.18
CA LEU A 48 2.17 -15.08 -4.19
C LEU A 48 1.28 -15.69 -3.09
N ALA A 49 0.31 -14.94 -2.57
CA ALA A 49 -0.62 -15.42 -1.57
C ALA A 49 -1.42 -16.63 -2.08
N GLU A 50 -1.92 -16.60 -3.32
CA GLU A 50 -2.63 -17.71 -3.95
C GLU A 50 -1.74 -18.95 -4.10
N ARG A 51 -0.45 -18.78 -4.35
CA ARG A 51 0.50 -19.90 -4.49
C ARG A 51 0.96 -20.48 -3.16
N VAL A 52 1.11 -19.64 -2.14
CA VAL A 52 1.58 -20.03 -0.80
C VAL A 52 0.42 -20.58 0.03
N TYR A 53 -0.79 -20.07 -0.18
CA TYR A 53 -2.02 -20.49 0.49
C TYR A 53 -3.07 -20.92 -0.56
N PRO A 54 -2.85 -22.05 -1.25
CA PRO A 54 -3.68 -22.50 -2.37
C PRO A 54 -5.06 -23.01 -1.96
N GLU A 55 -5.23 -23.43 -0.71
CA GLU A 55 -6.53 -23.68 -0.12
C GLU A 55 -6.91 -22.40 0.61
N GLY A 56 -7.87 -21.65 0.03
CA GLY A 56 -8.34 -20.39 0.58
C GLY A 56 -8.48 -20.52 2.08
N MET A 57 -7.66 -19.77 2.82
CA MET A 57 -7.85 -19.57 4.23
C MET A 57 -9.22 -18.88 4.31
N GLU A 58 -10.28 -19.69 4.44
CA GLU A 58 -11.56 -19.23 4.95
C GLU A 58 -11.16 -18.41 6.17
N ALA A 59 -11.40 -17.10 6.08
CA ALA A 59 -11.13 -16.19 7.16
C ALA A 59 -11.68 -16.86 8.41
N ASP A 60 -10.80 -17.22 9.34
CA ASP A 60 -11.17 -17.77 10.65
C ASP A 60 -12.38 -16.96 11.13
N GLU A 61 -13.57 -17.57 11.04
CA GLU A 61 -14.73 -17.02 11.70
C GLU A 61 -14.30 -16.87 13.16
N PRO A 62 -14.38 -15.66 13.75
CA PRO A 62 -14.04 -15.50 15.15
C PRO A 62 -14.90 -16.50 15.93
N PRO A 63 -14.33 -17.24 16.90
CA PRO A 63 -15.04 -18.33 17.54
C PRO A 63 -16.33 -17.76 18.13
N HIS A 64 -17.45 -18.36 17.72
CA HIS A 64 -18.76 -18.17 18.32
C HIS A 64 -18.60 -18.17 19.85
N ARG A 65 -18.63 -16.98 20.47
CA ARG A 65 -18.95 -16.88 21.88
C ARG A 65 -20.44 -17.16 21.99
N GLU A 66 -20.75 -18.41 22.28
CA GLU A 66 -22.01 -18.75 22.92
C GLU A 66 -22.06 -18.03 24.27
N GLU A 67 -22.68 -16.85 24.30
CA GLU A 67 -23.19 -16.27 25.53
C GLU A 67 -24.44 -17.08 25.92
N GLN A 68 -24.23 -18.13 26.70
CA GLN A 68 -25.30 -18.74 27.50
C GLN A 68 -25.82 -17.68 28.48
N SER A 69 -27.11 -17.35 28.37
CA SER A 69 -27.90 -16.67 29.40
C SER A 69 -29.29 -17.27 29.43
#